data_AF-A0A952S0L7-F1
#
_entry.id   AF-A0A952S0L7-F1
#
_cell.length_a   1.000
_cell.length_b   1.000
_cell.length_c   1.000
_cell.angle_alpha   90.00
_cell.angle_beta   90.00
_cell.angle_gamma   90.00
#
_symmetry.space_group_name_H-M   'P 1'
#
loop_
_entity.id
_entity.type
_entity.pdbx_description
1 polymer ?
#
loop_
_entity_poly.entity_id
_entity_poly.type
_entity_poly.pdbx_seq_one_letter_code
_entity_poly.pdbx_strand_id
1 'polypeptide(L)'
;MLKHRTHMIATIAVIAIILIAVIQIIRVNREEPPKPVVFQKTYTSGNFAGGEVLVAPGTAQEFPFELNRRTRLRGSFETPDEKSKVDLFVIRSDDRPKWETGAEFKAESAVRNLSAAETNLTLGPGSFIVILDNRNGKEEVRATVNYSVD
;
A
#
# COMPACT_ATOMS: atom_id res chain seq x y z
N MET A 1 11.04 -54.38 54.47
CA MET A 1 10.88 -54.34 53.00
C MET A 1 9.60 -53.62 52.53
N LEU A 2 8.50 -53.65 53.29
CA LEU A 2 7.23 -53.00 52.93
C LEU A 2 7.26 -51.45 52.99
N LYS A 3 7.84 -50.86 54.05
CA LYS A 3 7.97 -49.39 54.21
C LYS A 3 8.69 -48.70 53.04
N HIS A 4 9.74 -49.32 52.50
CA HIS A 4 10.53 -48.75 51.41
C HIS A 4 9.72 -48.62 50.10
N ARG A 5 8.81 -49.58 49.83
CA ARG A 5 7.92 -49.54 48.68
C ARG A 5 6.86 -48.44 48.82
N THR A 6 6.32 -48.25 50.02
CA THR A 6 5.33 -47.19 50.30
C THR A 6 5.93 -45.79 50.14
N HIS A 7 7.17 -45.57 50.60
CA HIS A 7 7.88 -44.31 50.40
C HIS A 7 8.19 -44.05 48.92
N MET A 8 8.62 -45.08 48.18
CA MET A 8 8.89 -44.96 46.73
C MET A 8 7.64 -44.61 45.92
N ILE A 9 6.49 -45.23 46.23
CA ILE A 9 5.20 -44.91 45.59
C ILE A 9 4.76 -43.48 45.91
N ALA A 10 4.92 -43.04 47.16
CA ALA A 10 4.60 -41.68 47.57
C ALA A 10 5.49 -40.64 46.84
N THR A 11 6.78 -40.92 46.68
CA THR A 11 7.70 -40.03 45.95
C THR A 11 7.32 -39.91 44.46
N ILE A 12 6.97 -41.01 43.81
CA ILE A 12 6.53 -41.00 42.40
C ILE A 12 5.23 -40.19 42.24
N ALA A 13 4.28 -40.35 43.15
CA ALA A 13 3.01 -39.60 43.11
C ALA A 13 3.24 -38.08 43.26
N VAL A 14 4.13 -37.67 44.17
CA VAL A 14 4.47 -36.25 44.36
C VAL A 14 5.14 -35.68 43.10
N ILE A 15 6.08 -36.41 42.50
CA ILE A 15 6.74 -35.98 41.26
C ILE A 15 5.72 -35.83 40.12
N ALA A 16 4.80 -36.77 39.97
CA ALA A 16 3.76 -36.71 38.94
C ALA A 16 2.85 -35.47 39.09
N ILE A 17 2.47 -35.13 40.32
CA ILE A 17 1.64 -33.94 40.61
C ILE A 17 2.40 -32.66 40.25
N ILE A 18 3.68 -32.57 40.62
CA ILE A 18 4.54 -31.42 40.28
C ILE A 18 4.65 -31.28 38.76
N LEU A 19 4.84 -32.38 38.04
CA LEU A 19 5.00 -32.37 36.58
C LEU A 19 3.71 -31.90 35.88
N ILE A 20 2.54 -32.35 36.34
CA ILE A 20 1.24 -31.91 35.84
C ILE A 20 1.03 -30.41 36.10
N ALA A 21 1.39 -29.93 37.29
CA ALA A 21 1.27 -28.52 37.64
C ALA A 21 2.17 -27.62 36.75
N VAL A 22 3.40 -28.04 36.48
CA VAL A 22 4.32 -27.32 35.58
C VAL A 22 3.78 -27.28 34.15
N ILE A 23 3.25 -28.39 33.63
CA ILE A 23 2.64 -28.42 32.28
C ILE A 23 1.43 -27.47 32.21
N GLN A 24 0.59 -27.43 33.25
CA GLN A 24 -0.56 -26.52 33.33
C GLN A 24 -0.11 -25.05 33.29
N ILE A 25 0.93 -24.69 34.07
CA ILE A 25 1.48 -23.32 34.10
C ILE A 25 2.04 -22.92 32.72
N ILE A 26 2.81 -23.81 32.08
CA ILE A 26 3.38 -23.55 30.74
C ILE A 26 2.27 -23.38 29.71
N ARG A 27 1.21 -24.18 29.79
CA ARG A 27 0.09 -24.12 28.84
C ARG A 27 -0.72 -22.83 28.99
N VAL A 28 -0.94 -22.37 30.22
CA VAL A 28 -1.67 -21.12 30.49
C VAL A 28 -0.86 -19.89 30.11
N ASN A 29 0.47 -19.93 30.30
CA ASN A 29 1.36 -18.83 29.91
C ASN A 29 1.78 -18.87 28.43
N ARG A 30 1.23 -19.77 27.62
CA ARG A 30 1.53 -19.81 26.19
C ARG A 30 0.62 -18.80 25.50
N GLU A 31 1.20 -17.68 25.10
CA GLU A 31 0.50 -16.68 24.27
C GLU A 31 -0.13 -17.37 23.06
N GLU A 32 -1.42 -17.14 22.85
CA GLU A 32 -2.08 -17.63 21.64
C GLU A 32 -1.34 -17.06 20.43
N PRO A 33 -0.99 -17.89 19.42
CA PRO A 33 -0.38 -17.37 18.21
C PRO A 33 -1.29 -16.27 17.65
N PRO A 34 -0.72 -15.09 17.33
CA PRO A 34 -1.53 -13.97 16.89
C PRO A 34 -2.39 -14.41 15.72
N LYS A 35 -3.71 -14.21 15.86
CA LYS A 35 -4.65 -14.54 14.79
C LYS A 35 -4.21 -13.81 13.53
N PRO A 36 -4.13 -14.48 12.37
CA PRO A 36 -3.74 -13.82 11.14
C PRO A 36 -4.70 -12.65 10.88
N VAL A 37 -4.14 -11.45 10.85
CA VAL A 37 -4.88 -10.24 10.49
C VAL A 37 -5.22 -10.39 9.01
N VAL A 38 -6.48 -10.67 8.71
CA VAL A 38 -6.96 -10.68 7.32
C VAL A 38 -7.05 -9.22 6.89
N PHE A 39 -6.02 -8.72 6.20
CA PHE A 39 -6.07 -7.43 5.54
C PHE A 39 -7.07 -7.53 4.39
N GLN A 40 -8.28 -7.02 4.61
CA GLN A 40 -9.25 -6.86 3.53
C GLN A 40 -8.71 -5.76 2.60
N LYS A 41 -8.17 -6.20 1.47
CA LYS A 41 -7.59 -5.32 0.46
C LYS A 41 -8.73 -4.62 -0.31
N THR A 42 -8.81 -3.30 -0.19
CA THR A 42 -9.81 -2.49 -0.90
C THR A 42 -9.27 -2.12 -2.27
N TYR A 43 -9.99 -2.51 -3.32
CA TYR A 43 -9.63 -2.21 -4.71
C TYR A 43 -10.41 -1.00 -5.22
N THR A 44 -9.79 -0.20 -6.07
CA THR A 44 -10.38 0.99 -6.68
C THR A 44 -11.29 0.61 -7.84
N SER A 45 -12.47 1.23 -7.89
CA SER A 45 -13.43 1.13 -8.99
C SER A 45 -14.10 2.47 -9.22
N GLY A 46 -14.34 2.86 -10.48
CA GLY A 46 -14.97 4.14 -10.80
C GLY A 46 -14.01 5.32 -10.68
N ASN A 47 -14.54 6.53 -10.48
CA ASN A 47 -13.74 7.74 -10.30
C ASN A 47 -12.99 7.71 -8.96
N PHE A 48 -11.68 7.98 -9.00
CA PHE A 48 -10.82 8.03 -7.81
C PHE A 48 -10.06 9.36 -7.67
N ALA A 49 -10.04 10.19 -8.70
CA ALA A 49 -9.56 11.56 -8.64
C ALA A 49 -10.49 12.45 -9.47
N GLY A 50 -10.97 13.54 -8.88
CA GLY A 50 -11.93 14.43 -9.52
C GLY A 50 -11.92 15.80 -8.88
N GLY A 51 -11.86 16.85 -9.70
CA GLY A 51 -11.97 18.25 -9.25
C GLY A 51 -10.69 19.05 -9.43
N GLU A 52 -10.69 20.25 -8.86
CA GLU A 52 -9.55 21.16 -8.90
C GLU A 52 -8.50 20.76 -7.86
N VAL A 53 -7.23 20.76 -8.28
CA VAL A 53 -6.07 20.54 -7.44
C VAL A 53 -5.05 21.65 -7.66
N LEU A 54 -4.31 21.98 -6.60
CA LEU A 54 -3.19 22.91 -6.64
C LEU A 54 -1.90 22.12 -6.48
N VAL A 55 -0.97 22.28 -7.42
CA VAL A 55 0.33 21.64 -7.41
C VAL A 55 1.38 22.72 -7.18
N ALA A 56 1.86 22.83 -5.95
CA ALA A 56 2.88 23.80 -5.56
C ALA A 56 4.18 23.64 -6.37
N PRO A 57 4.97 24.71 -6.56
CA PRO A 57 6.26 24.59 -7.22
C PRO A 57 7.21 23.71 -6.39
N GLY A 58 7.99 22.86 -7.05
CA GLY A 58 8.91 21.95 -6.36
C GLY A 58 8.24 20.71 -5.76
N THR A 59 6.94 20.48 -6.00
CA THR A 59 6.19 19.33 -5.46
C THR A 59 5.49 18.53 -6.56
N ALA A 60 4.80 17.48 -6.16
CA ALA A 60 3.94 16.69 -7.03
C ALA A 60 2.65 16.33 -6.30
N GLN A 61 1.56 16.20 -7.05
CA GLN A 61 0.29 15.68 -6.56
C GLN A 61 0.16 14.22 -7.01
N GLU A 62 -0.05 13.33 -6.04
CA GLU A 62 -0.18 11.88 -6.26
C GLU A 62 -1.64 11.43 -6.07
N PHE A 63 -2.10 10.53 -6.94
CA PHE A 63 -3.40 9.87 -6.86
C PHE A 63 -3.21 8.34 -6.94
N PRO A 64 -3.05 7.67 -5.79
CA PRO A 64 -2.85 6.22 -5.75
C PRO A 64 -4.17 5.48 -6.04
N PHE A 65 -4.07 4.36 -6.75
CA PHE A 65 -5.19 3.47 -7.01
C PHE A 65 -4.74 2.01 -7.11
N GLU A 66 -5.66 1.08 -6.86
CA GLU A 66 -5.33 -0.34 -6.75
C GLU A 66 -6.30 -1.23 -7.52
N LEU A 67 -5.76 -2.16 -8.31
CA LEU A 67 -6.51 -3.02 -9.23
C LEU A 67 -6.35 -4.50 -8.85
N ASN A 68 -7.47 -5.22 -8.79
CA ASN A 68 -7.48 -6.70 -8.61
C ASN A 68 -7.47 -7.47 -9.93
N ARG A 69 -7.69 -6.81 -11.06
CA ARG A 69 -7.78 -7.42 -12.38
C ARG A 69 -7.27 -6.47 -13.46
N ARG A 70 -7.23 -6.96 -14.70
CA ARG A 70 -6.96 -6.10 -15.85
C ARG A 70 -8.12 -5.13 -16.03
N THR A 71 -7.84 -3.84 -15.98
CA THR A 71 -8.83 -2.76 -15.95
C THR A 71 -8.31 -1.57 -16.76
N ARG A 72 -9.21 -0.80 -17.36
CA ARG A 72 -8.84 0.38 -18.14
C ARG A 72 -8.76 1.59 -17.21
N LEU A 73 -7.65 2.32 -17.28
CA LEU A 73 -7.50 3.64 -16.70
C LEU A 73 -7.91 4.66 -17.76
N ARG A 74 -8.86 5.52 -17.41
CA ARG A 74 -9.26 6.69 -18.20
C ARG A 74 -9.16 7.94 -17.37
N GLY A 75 -8.73 9.01 -17.98
CA GLY A 75 -8.84 10.31 -17.34
C GLY A 75 -8.15 11.41 -18.09
N SER A 76 -8.16 12.59 -17.49
CA SER A 76 -7.49 13.76 -18.02
C SER A 76 -7.05 14.70 -16.89
N PHE A 77 -6.12 15.57 -17.24
CA PHE A 77 -5.89 16.81 -16.51
C PHE A 77 -5.91 17.98 -17.48
N GLU A 78 -6.25 19.16 -16.97
CA GLU A 78 -6.21 20.43 -17.70
C GLU A 78 -5.89 21.57 -16.73
N THR A 79 -5.00 22.47 -17.14
CA THR A 79 -4.72 23.74 -16.47
C THR A 79 -5.48 24.87 -17.19
N PRO A 80 -5.92 25.92 -16.47
CA PRO A 80 -6.63 27.04 -17.08
C PRO A 80 -5.71 27.96 -17.92
N ASP A 81 -4.39 27.85 -17.76
CA ASP A 81 -3.38 28.61 -18.51
C ASP A 81 -2.45 27.65 -19.27
N GLU A 82 -2.28 27.86 -20.57
CA GLU A 82 -1.37 27.10 -21.44
C GLU A 82 0.10 27.21 -21.03
N LYS A 83 0.46 28.27 -20.30
CA LYS A 83 1.81 28.45 -19.74
C LYS A 83 2.06 27.61 -18.50
N SER A 84 1.00 27.27 -17.77
CA SER A 84 1.05 26.40 -16.60
C SER A 84 1.18 24.96 -17.07
N LYS A 85 2.39 24.42 -17.01
CA LYS A 85 2.72 23.09 -17.54
C LYS A 85 3.23 22.20 -16.42
N VAL A 86 2.76 20.96 -16.41
CA VAL A 86 3.21 19.91 -15.49
C VAL A 86 3.57 18.66 -16.27
N ASP A 87 4.37 17.81 -15.65
CA ASP A 87 4.61 16.46 -16.14
C ASP A 87 3.53 15.52 -15.57
N LEU A 88 3.06 14.58 -16.38
CA LEU A 88 2.11 13.54 -15.99
C LEU A 88 2.80 12.18 -16.07
N PHE A 89 2.77 11.44 -14.97
CA PHE A 89 3.22 10.06 -14.93
C PHE A 89 2.13 9.11 -14.46
N VAL A 90 2.10 7.91 -15.02
CA VAL A 90 1.41 6.76 -14.45
C VAL A 90 2.47 5.71 -14.17
N ILE A 91 2.67 5.37 -12.90
CA ILE A 91 3.70 4.42 -12.46
C ILE A 91 3.10 3.33 -11.57
N ARG A 92 3.84 2.24 -11.40
CA ARG A 92 3.56 1.27 -10.33
C ARG A 92 4.02 1.82 -8.99
N SER A 93 3.31 1.49 -7.91
CA SER A 93 3.69 1.92 -6.56
C SER A 93 5.10 1.47 -6.17
N ASP A 94 5.56 0.32 -6.66
CA ASP A 94 6.92 -0.21 -6.43
C ASP A 94 8.02 0.66 -7.06
N ASP A 95 7.69 1.46 -8.08
CA ASP A 95 8.62 2.37 -8.74
C ASP A 95 8.60 3.78 -8.15
N ARG A 96 7.69 4.07 -7.20
CA ARG A 96 7.58 5.37 -6.52
C ARG A 96 8.92 5.84 -5.91
N PRO A 97 9.68 5.00 -5.17
CA PRO A 97 10.96 5.46 -4.59
C PRO A 97 12.01 5.81 -5.65
N LYS A 98 11.98 5.15 -6.80
CA LYS A 98 12.90 5.44 -7.92
C LYS A 98 12.54 6.76 -8.58
N TRP A 99 11.25 6.98 -8.85
CA TRP A 99 10.76 8.26 -9.38
C TRP A 99 11.05 9.45 -8.44
N GLU A 100 10.89 9.24 -7.13
CA GLU A 100 11.15 10.27 -6.11
C GLU A 100 12.62 10.68 -6.09
N THR A 101 13.52 9.70 -6.16
CA THR A 101 14.99 9.93 -6.15
C THR A 101 15.57 10.30 -7.52
N GLY A 102 14.76 10.30 -8.58
CA GLY A 102 15.23 10.54 -9.95
C GLY A 102 16.03 9.38 -10.55
N ALA A 103 16.01 8.20 -9.93
CA ALA A 103 16.58 6.97 -10.49
C ALA A 103 15.76 6.48 -11.68
N GLU A 104 16.32 5.60 -12.51
CA GLU A 104 15.61 5.01 -13.63
C GLU A 104 14.40 4.19 -13.15
N PHE A 105 13.22 4.49 -13.69
CA PHE A 105 11.96 3.83 -13.35
C PHE A 105 11.13 3.55 -14.60
N LYS A 106 10.22 2.59 -14.51
CA LYS A 106 9.33 2.24 -15.61
C LYS A 106 7.99 2.95 -15.46
N ALA A 107 7.72 3.91 -16.34
CA ALA A 107 6.40 4.50 -16.46
C ALA A 107 5.48 3.60 -17.32
N GLU A 108 4.24 3.40 -16.88
CA GLU A 108 3.17 2.86 -17.72
C GLU A 108 2.70 3.93 -18.73
N SER A 109 2.82 5.21 -18.36
CA SER A 109 2.72 6.36 -19.26
C SER A 109 3.50 7.54 -18.69
N ALA A 110 4.14 8.31 -19.57
CA ALA A 110 4.85 9.53 -19.22
C ALA A 110 4.61 10.58 -20.30
N VAL A 111 4.04 11.72 -19.91
CA VAL A 111 3.83 12.86 -20.78
C VAL A 111 4.39 14.09 -20.08
N ARG A 112 5.11 14.94 -20.79
CA ARG A 112 5.91 16.00 -20.15
C ARG A 112 5.53 17.37 -20.66
N ASN A 113 5.58 18.35 -19.76
CA ASN A 113 5.47 19.77 -20.06
C ASN A 113 4.19 20.11 -20.85
N LEU A 114 3.04 19.66 -20.34
CA LEU A 114 1.73 19.91 -20.93
C LEU A 114 0.82 20.68 -19.97
N SER A 115 -0.05 21.51 -20.56
CA SER A 115 -1.18 22.15 -19.88
C SER A 115 -2.43 21.26 -19.86
N ALA A 116 -2.53 20.28 -20.75
CA ALA A 116 -3.60 19.30 -20.76
C ALA A 116 -3.13 17.96 -21.32
N ALA A 117 -3.65 16.85 -20.80
CA ALA A 117 -3.44 15.52 -21.37
C ALA A 117 -4.60 14.57 -21.08
N GLU A 118 -4.87 13.68 -22.03
CA GLU A 118 -5.74 12.52 -21.83
C GLU A 118 -4.93 11.27 -21.56
N THR A 119 -5.45 10.41 -20.70
CA THR A 119 -4.87 9.11 -20.37
C THR A 119 -5.87 8.02 -20.70
N ASN A 120 -5.40 7.01 -21.43
CA ASN A 120 -6.21 5.89 -21.82
C ASN A 120 -5.34 4.62 -21.92
N LEU A 121 -5.23 3.89 -20.81
CA LEU A 121 -4.30 2.76 -20.66
C LEU A 121 -5.04 1.52 -20.18
N THR A 122 -4.62 0.34 -20.62
CA THR A 122 -5.07 -0.92 -20.02
C THR A 122 -3.99 -1.41 -19.07
N LEU A 123 -4.31 -1.48 -17.77
CA LEU A 123 -3.37 -1.89 -16.74
C LEU A 123 -3.71 -3.30 -16.25
N GLY A 124 -2.68 -4.06 -15.88
CA GLY A 124 -2.87 -5.33 -15.18
C GLY A 124 -3.23 -5.13 -13.70
N PRO A 125 -3.48 -6.22 -12.96
CA PRO A 125 -3.62 -6.13 -11.50
C PRO A 125 -2.33 -5.54 -10.87
N GLY A 126 -2.51 -4.78 -9.79
CA GLY A 126 -1.42 -4.13 -9.07
C GLY A 126 -1.80 -2.79 -8.47
N SER A 127 -0.84 -2.17 -7.78
CA SER A 127 -0.95 -0.84 -7.18
C SER A 127 -0.23 0.18 -8.07
N PHE A 128 -0.88 1.29 -8.35
CA PHE A 128 -0.43 2.30 -9.29
C PHE A 128 -0.64 3.71 -8.73
N ILE A 129 0.03 4.69 -9.34
CA ILE A 129 -0.05 6.10 -8.96
C ILE A 129 -0.14 6.93 -10.24
N VAL A 130 -1.15 7.80 -10.33
CA VAL A 130 -1.15 8.93 -11.26
C VAL A 130 -0.48 10.11 -10.57
N ILE A 131 0.49 10.74 -11.23
CA ILE A 131 1.30 11.81 -10.66
C ILE A 131 1.24 13.03 -11.58
N LEU A 132 0.85 14.17 -11.02
CA LEU A 132 1.09 15.49 -11.61
C LEU A 132 2.34 16.09 -10.96
N ASP A 133 3.42 16.17 -11.70
CA ASP A 133 4.74 16.57 -11.22
C ASP A 133 5.04 18.02 -11.64
N ASN A 134 5.16 18.90 -10.64
CA ASN A 134 5.54 20.30 -10.78
C ASN A 134 6.90 20.58 -10.10
N ARG A 135 7.75 19.55 -9.91
CA ARG A 135 9.06 19.70 -9.27
C ARG A 135 10.00 20.62 -10.06
N ASN A 136 9.84 20.65 -11.39
CA ASN A 136 10.61 21.52 -12.29
C ASN A 136 9.92 22.88 -12.54
N GLY A 137 8.72 23.09 -12.01
CA GLY A 137 7.98 24.34 -12.18
C GLY A 137 8.43 25.44 -11.21
N LYS A 138 8.17 26.68 -11.61
CA LYS A 138 8.51 27.88 -10.82
C LYS A 138 7.33 28.48 -10.08
N GLU A 139 6.11 28.13 -10.51
CA GLU A 139 4.87 28.68 -10.00
C GLU A 139 3.92 27.55 -9.63
N GLU A 140 2.93 27.87 -8.79
CA GLU A 140 1.85 26.95 -8.47
C GLU A 140 0.99 26.70 -9.71
N VAL A 141 0.66 25.44 -9.96
CA VAL A 141 -0.20 25.06 -11.07
C VAL A 141 -1.55 24.61 -10.52
N ARG A 142 -2.60 25.30 -10.95
CA ARG A 142 -3.98 24.87 -10.79
C ARG A 142 -4.35 23.93 -11.92
N ALA A 143 -4.83 22.73 -11.60
CA ALA A 143 -5.28 21.75 -12.58
C ALA A 143 -6.64 21.19 -12.20
N THR A 144 -7.51 20.97 -13.18
CA THR A 144 -8.70 20.14 -13.03
C THR A 144 -8.33 18.72 -13.43
N VAL A 145 -8.59 17.75 -12.56
CA VAL A 145 -8.33 16.33 -12.81
C VAL A 145 -9.63 15.53 -12.86
N ASN A 146 -9.64 14.48 -13.67
CA ASN A 146 -10.72 13.50 -13.69
C ASN A 146 -10.13 12.14 -14.08
N TYR A 147 -9.93 11.23 -13.13
CA TYR A 147 -9.42 9.88 -13.37
C TYR A 147 -10.35 8.82 -12.78
N SER A 148 -10.56 7.76 -13.55
CA SER A 148 -11.40 6.63 -13.22
C SER A 148 -10.82 5.32 -13.73
N VAL A 149 -11.23 4.22 -13.11
CA VAL A 149 -10.92 2.87 -13.58
C VAL A 149 -12.19 2.06 -13.85
N ASP A 150 -12.29 1.46 -15.04
CA ASP A 150 -13.43 0.69 -15.56
C ASP A 150 -13.05 -0.74 -16.02
#